data_AF-A0A452YD80-F1
#
_entry.id   AF-A0A452YD80-F1
#
_cell.length_a   1.000
_cell.length_b   1.000
_cell.length_c   1.000
_cell.angle_alpha   90.00
_cell.angle_beta   90.00
_cell.angle_gamma   90.00
#
_symmetry.space_group_name_H-M   'P 1'
#
loop_
_entity.id
_entity.type
_entity.pdbx_description
1 polymer ?
#
loop_
_entity_poly.entity_id
_entity_poly.type
_entity_poly.pdbx_seq_one_letter_code
_entity_poly.pdbx_strand_id
1 'polypeptide(L)'
;MMEWWYQSAEERMSAPTVYPPPPPPPLPKVAKDGLPLPTDRTLCPLCCQKRNNPSVLSVSGFVFCYSCIFKSVSQHKRCPVTLMPATVEQIRRLFHDL
;
A
#
# COMPACT_ATOMS: atom_id res chain seq x y z
N MET A 1 45.10 -13.01 -2.83
CA MET A 1 43.89 -13.30 -2.01
C MET A 1 43.71 -12.23 -0.92
N MET A 2 43.89 -10.95 -1.28
CA MET A 2 43.67 -9.79 -0.41
C MET A 2 43.13 -8.59 -1.21
N GLU A 3 43.15 -8.68 -2.54
CA GLU A 3 42.81 -7.63 -3.50
C GLU A 3 41.33 -7.23 -3.44
N TRP A 4 40.42 -8.16 -3.11
CA TRP A 4 38.97 -7.87 -3.10
C TRP A 4 38.55 -6.92 -1.98
N TRP A 5 39.24 -6.96 -0.83
CA TRP A 5 38.97 -6.05 0.30
C TRP A 5 39.42 -4.62 -0.02
N TYR A 6 40.58 -4.47 -0.69
CA TYR A 6 41.10 -3.18 -1.10
C TYR A 6 40.20 -2.53 -2.17
N GLN A 7 39.73 -3.30 -3.16
CA GLN A 7 38.79 -2.79 -4.17
C GLN A 7 37.48 -2.30 -3.56
N SER A 8 36.89 -3.04 -2.62
CA SER A 8 35.64 -2.60 -1.96
C SER A 8 35.84 -1.35 -1.08
N ALA A 9 37.01 -1.18 -0.48
CA ALA A 9 37.34 0.01 0.30
C ALA A 9 37.51 1.24 -0.59
N GLU A 10 38.24 1.12 -1.71
CA GLU A 10 38.41 2.20 -2.69
C GLU A 10 37.08 2.60 -3.35
N GLU A 11 36.22 1.63 -3.67
CA GLU A 11 34.88 1.88 -4.21
C GLU A 11 33.98 2.64 -3.21
N ARG A 12 34.04 2.31 -1.91
CA ARG A 12 33.31 3.04 -0.86
C ARG A 12 33.84 4.46 -0.65
N MET A 13 35.14 4.69 -0.83
CA MET A 13 35.74 6.02 -0.70
C MET A 13 35.41 6.93 -1.90
N SER A 14 35.17 6.34 -3.07
CA SER A 14 34.81 7.06 -4.31
C SER A 14 33.29 7.12 -4.56
N ALA A 15 32.49 6.37 -3.78
CA ALA A 15 31.04 6.36 -3.91
C ALA A 15 30.42 7.73 -3.56
N PRO A 16 29.45 8.22 -4.35
CA PRO A 16 28.70 9.41 -4.02
C PRO A 16 27.99 9.25 -2.67
N THR A 17 28.20 10.18 -1.75
CA THR A 17 27.52 10.20 -0.44
C THR A 17 26.05 10.64 -0.55
N VAL A 18 25.63 11.12 -1.72
CA VAL A 18 24.28 11.54 -2.03
C VAL A 18 23.81 10.81 -3.29
N TYR A 19 22.98 9.80 -3.09
CA TYR A 19 22.26 9.14 -4.18
C TYR A 19 21.01 9.94 -4.53
N PRO A 20 20.63 10.02 -5.82
CA PRO A 20 19.31 10.54 -6.16
C PRO A 20 18.25 9.67 -5.46
N PRO A 21 17.15 10.27 -4.98
CA PRO A 21 16.07 9.49 -4.38
C PRO A 21 15.57 8.45 -5.39
N PRO A 22 15.31 7.20 -4.97
CA PRO A 22 14.78 6.20 -5.87
C PRO A 22 13.46 6.68 -6.46
N PRO A 23 13.12 6.28 -7.70
CA PRO A 23 11.83 6.63 -8.28
C PRO A 23 10.70 6.11 -7.38
N PRO A 24 9.58 6.84 -7.29
CA PRO A 24 8.45 6.43 -6.45
C PRO A 24 7.90 5.07 -6.92
N PRO A 25 7.37 4.25 -6.00
CA PRO A 25 6.77 2.98 -6.38
C PRO A 25 5.56 3.19 -7.30
N PRO A 26 5.31 2.26 -8.24
CA PRO A 26 4.16 2.35 -9.13
C PRO A 26 2.85 2.31 -8.33
N LEU A 27 1.86 3.08 -8.78
CA LEU A 27 0.55 3.10 -8.15
C LEU A 27 -0.14 1.73 -8.25
N PRO A 28 -0.87 1.30 -7.20
CA PRO A 28 -1.69 0.10 -7.24
C PRO A 28 -2.72 0.19 -8.37
N LYS A 29 -2.74 -0.80 -9.26
CA LYS A 29 -3.69 -0.87 -10.38
C LYS A 29 -5.01 -1.49 -9.91
N VAL A 30 -6.12 -0.86 -10.31
CA VAL A 30 -7.46 -1.46 -10.15
C VAL A 30 -7.55 -2.67 -11.08
N ALA A 31 -8.03 -3.80 -10.57
CA ALA A 31 -8.24 -4.99 -11.39
C ALA A 31 -9.42 -4.77 -12.35
N LYS A 32 -9.40 -5.42 -13.52
CA LYS A 32 -10.50 -5.30 -14.51
C LYS A 32 -11.86 -5.67 -13.91
N ASP A 33 -11.89 -6.73 -13.10
CA ASP A 33 -13.07 -7.23 -12.39
C ASP A 33 -13.09 -6.77 -10.91
N GLY A 34 -12.28 -5.77 -10.59
CA GLY A 34 -12.23 -5.16 -9.27
C GLY A 34 -13.40 -4.20 -9.07
N LEU A 35 -13.66 -3.88 -7.81
CA LEU A 35 -14.65 -2.88 -7.43
C LEU A 35 -14.25 -1.51 -8.01
N PRO A 36 -15.14 -0.82 -8.74
CA PRO A 36 -14.85 0.50 -9.27
C PRO A 36 -14.68 1.51 -8.14
N LEU A 37 -13.80 2.48 -8.36
CA LEU A 37 -13.58 3.55 -7.39
C LEU A 37 -14.61 4.66 -7.58
N PRO A 38 -15.17 5.22 -6.50
CA PRO A 38 -16.04 6.40 -6.59
C PRO A 38 -15.24 7.62 -7.08
N THR A 39 -15.91 8.52 -7.81
CA THR A 39 -15.33 9.79 -8.26
C THR A 39 -14.86 10.65 -7.08
N ASP A 40 -15.65 10.69 -6.01
CA ASP A 40 -15.27 11.33 -4.76
C ASP A 40 -14.38 10.40 -3.93
N ARG A 41 -13.12 10.82 -3.76
CA ARG A 41 -12.08 10.08 -3.02
C ARG A 41 -12.31 10.03 -1.51
N THR A 42 -13.27 10.78 -0.97
CA THR A 42 -13.64 10.75 0.45
C THR A 42 -14.62 9.61 0.78
N LEU A 43 -15.24 9.02 -0.24
CA LEU A 43 -16.21 7.94 -0.10
C LEU A 43 -15.51 6.58 0.03
N CYS A 44 -16.15 5.68 0.77
CA CYS A 44 -15.78 4.28 0.86
C CYS A 44 -16.22 3.55 -0.43
N PRO A 45 -15.33 2.86 -1.15
CA PRO A 45 -15.72 2.13 -2.36
C PRO A 45 -16.79 1.05 -2.14
N LEU A 46 -16.86 0.47 -0.93
CA LEU A 46 -17.77 -0.64 -0.62
C LEU A 46 -19.20 -0.21 -0.27
N CYS A 47 -19.38 0.93 0.40
CA CYS A 47 -20.70 1.41 0.81
C CYS A 47 -21.12 2.72 0.15
N CYS A 48 -20.22 3.35 -0.61
CA CYS A 48 -20.43 4.64 -1.27
C CYS A 48 -20.83 5.79 -0.33
N GLN A 49 -20.57 5.65 0.98
CA GLN A 49 -20.78 6.69 1.99
C GLN A 49 -19.44 7.30 2.41
N LYS A 50 -19.48 8.47 3.05
CA LYS A 50 -18.30 9.08 3.68
C LYS A 50 -17.65 8.09 4.64
N ARG A 51 -16.33 7.94 4.57
CA ARG A 51 -15.60 6.93 5.35
C ARG A 51 -15.78 7.16 6.85
N ASN A 52 -16.42 6.20 7.51
CA ASN A 52 -16.46 6.10 8.96
C ASN A 52 -15.36 5.15 9.44
N ASN A 53 -14.56 5.56 10.43
CA ASN A 53 -13.38 4.83 10.90
C ASN A 53 -12.48 4.39 9.71
N PRO A 54 -11.90 5.36 8.97
CA PRO A 54 -11.14 5.08 7.76
C PRO A 54 -10.02 4.07 8.06
N SER A 55 -9.91 3.05 7.23
CA SER A 55 -8.92 1.99 7.37
C SER A 55 -8.32 1.67 6.02
N VAL A 56 -7.00 1.57 5.97
CA VAL A 56 -6.25 1.17 4.79
C VAL A 56 -6.07 -0.35 4.78
N LEU A 57 -6.17 -0.94 3.59
CA LEU A 57 -5.73 -2.31 3.37
C LEU A 57 -4.28 -2.30 2.87
N SER A 58 -3.33 -2.68 3.72
CA SER A 58 -1.90 -2.44 3.50
C SER A 58 -1.34 -3.11 2.25
N VAL A 59 -1.92 -4.23 1.79
CA VAL A 59 -1.47 -4.90 0.54
C VAL A 59 -1.73 -4.07 -0.71
N SER A 60 -2.65 -3.11 -0.66
CA SER A 60 -3.12 -2.38 -1.86
C SER A 60 -3.17 -0.87 -1.70
N GLY A 61 -3.05 -0.34 -0.48
CA GLY A 61 -3.10 1.09 -0.21
C GLY A 61 -4.48 1.75 -0.32
N PHE A 62 -5.55 1.00 -0.66
CA PHE A 62 -6.91 1.54 -0.72
C PHE A 62 -7.53 1.68 0.67
N VAL A 63 -8.33 2.74 0.83
CA VAL A 63 -8.97 3.12 2.10
C VAL A 63 -10.48 2.90 2.04
N PHE A 64 -11.01 2.30 3.10
CA PHE A 64 -12.43 1.93 3.25
C PHE A 64 -12.91 2.32 4.66
N CYS A 65 -14.20 2.16 4.93
CA CYS A 65 -14.65 2.06 6.32
C CYS A 65 -14.13 0.76 6.96
N TYR A 66 -13.72 0.80 8.23
CA TYR A 66 -13.24 -0.39 8.94
C TYR A 66 -14.21 -1.58 8.86
N SER A 67 -15.50 -1.37 9.16
CA SER A 67 -16.52 -2.42 9.13
C SER A 67 -16.72 -3.01 7.74
N CYS A 68 -16.70 -2.18 6.69
CA CYS A 68 -16.85 -2.63 5.31
C CYS A 68 -15.69 -3.53 4.88
N ILE A 69 -14.45 -3.08 5.07
CA ILE A 69 -13.28 -3.85 4.61
C ILE A 69 -13.06 -5.10 5.45
N PHE A 70 -13.30 -5.03 6.77
CA PHE A 70 -13.22 -6.19 7.64
C PHE A 70 -14.20 -7.29 7.19
N LYS A 71 -15.46 -6.94 6.89
CA LYS A 71 -16.45 -7.90 6.36
C LYS A 71 -16.01 -8.48 5.01
N SER A 72 -15.58 -7.64 4.08
CA SER A 72 -15.17 -8.06 2.74
C SER A 72 -13.99 -9.03 2.76
N VAL A 73 -12.92 -8.67 3.49
CA VAL A 73 -11.69 -9.47 3.58
C VAL A 73 -11.92 -10.75 4.39
N SER A 74 -12.72 -10.69 5.45
CA SER A 74 -13.07 -11.90 6.23
C SER A 74 -13.74 -12.97 5.37
N GLN A 75 -14.62 -12.56 4.45
CA GLN A 75 -15.38 -13.46 3.57
C GLN A 75 -14.60 -13.90 2.33
N HIS A 76 -13.92 -12.96 1.64
CA HIS A 76 -13.34 -13.22 0.32
C HIS A 76 -11.82 -13.38 0.31
N LYS A 77 -11.13 -13.09 1.42
CA LYS A 77 -9.67 -13.19 1.58
C LYS A 77 -8.86 -12.46 0.50
N ARG A 78 -9.39 -11.35 -0.01
CA ARG A 78 -8.78 -10.52 -1.06
C ARG A 78 -9.19 -9.05 -0.95
N CYS A 79 -8.39 -8.17 -1.53
CA CYS A 79 -8.75 -6.77 -1.74
C CYS A 79 -9.92 -6.67 -2.74
N PRO A 80 -10.99 -5.92 -2.45
CA PRO A 80 -12.11 -5.79 -3.38
C PRO A 80 -11.75 -5.00 -4.65
N VAL A 81 -10.73 -4.12 -4.62
CA VAL A 81 -10.36 -3.25 -5.74
C VAL A 81 -9.30 -3.88 -6.64
N THR A 82 -8.28 -4.52 -6.06
CA THR A 82 -7.15 -5.09 -6.82
C THR A 82 -7.23 -6.60 -6.98
N LEU A 83 -8.14 -7.26 -6.25
CA LEU A 83 -8.26 -8.71 -6.14
C LEU A 83 -6.99 -9.42 -5.61
N MET A 84 -6.00 -8.66 -5.14
CA MET A 84 -4.82 -9.22 -4.48
C MET A 84 -5.20 -9.96 -3.20
N PRO A 85 -4.58 -11.11 -2.89
CA PRO A 85 -4.82 -11.84 -1.64
C PRO A 85 -4.62 -10.92 -0.42
N ALA A 86 -5.54 -11.00 0.53
CA ALA A 86 -5.51 -10.15 1.72
C ALA A 86 -6.10 -10.84 2.93
N THR A 87 -5.57 -10.53 4.10
CA THR A 87 -6.05 -11.03 5.39
C THR A 87 -6.46 -9.87 6.31
N VAL A 88 -7.17 -10.18 7.40
CA VAL A 88 -7.71 -9.14 8.31
C VAL A 88 -6.59 -8.42 9.07
N GLU A 89 -5.45 -9.08 9.28
CA GLU A 89 -4.25 -8.55 9.94
C GLU A 89 -3.61 -7.41 9.14
N GLN A 90 -3.92 -7.31 7.84
CA GLN A 90 -3.43 -6.29 6.92
C GLN A 90 -4.34 -5.05 6.88
N ILE A 91 -5.40 -5.01 7.69
CA ILE A 91 -6.26 -3.84 7.86
C ILE A 91 -5.63 -2.95 8.93
N ARG A 92 -5.32 -1.70 8.57
CA ARG A 92 -4.79 -0.69 9.49
C ARG A 92 -5.77 0.47 9.59
N ARG A 93 -6.24 0.78 10.81
CA ARG A 93 -7.05 1.97 11.06
C ARG A 93 -6.18 3.21 10.88
N LEU A 94 -6.74 4.23 10.23
CA LEU A 94 -6.12 5.53 10.07
C LEU A 94 -6.65 6.45 11.16
N PHE A 95 -5.73 7.04 11.92
CA PHE A 95 -6.02 8.09 12.88
C PHE A 95 -5.53 9.40 12.27
N HIS A 96 -6.28 10.47 12.48
CA HIS A 96 -5.82 11.81 12.14
C HIS A 96 -5.50 12.49 13.46
N ASP A 97 -4.29 13.02 13.58
CA ASP A 97 -3.95 13.91 14.68
C ASP A 97 -4.73 15.22 14.47
N LEU A 98 -5.45 15.64 15.51
CA LEU A 98 -6.17 16.93 15.55
C LEU A 98 -5.19 18.07 15.83
#